data_AF-A0A8C6XEY0-F1
#
_entry.id   AF-A0A8C6XEY0-F1
#
_cell.length_a   1.000
_cell.length_b   1.000
_cell.length_c   1.000
_cell.angle_alpha   90.00
_cell.angle_beta   90.00
_cell.angle_gamma   90.00
#
_symmetry.space_group_name_H-M   'P 1'
#
loop_
_entity.id
_entity.type
_entity.pdbx_description
1 polymer ?
#
loop_
_entity_poly.entity_id
_entity_poly.type
_entity_poly.pdbx_seq_one_letter_code
_entity_poly.pdbx_strand_id
1 'polypeptide(L)'
;MFKIQELHLYELTTVRVQDPRIQNEGSWNSYVDYKIFLHTNSKAFTAKTSCVRRRYREFVWLKKQLQKNAGLACPRTSREIHFLHGQ
;
A
#
# COMPACT_ATOMS: atom_id res chain seq x y z
N MET A 1 -14.52 -2.13 33.29
CA MET A 1 -14.39 -0.91 32.48
C MET A 1 -12.91 -0.56 32.37
N PHE A 2 -12.19 -1.23 31.46
CA PHE A 2 -10.73 -1.14 31.34
C PHE A 2 -10.33 -0.62 29.94
N LYS A 3 -9.43 0.36 29.91
CA LYS A 3 -8.57 0.77 28.78
C LYS A 3 -9.21 1.25 27.45
N ILE A 4 -10.06 2.27 27.48
CA ILE A 4 -10.37 3.04 26.25
C ILE A 4 -9.58 4.35 26.17
N GLN A 5 -9.12 4.90 27.30
CA GLN A 5 -8.51 6.24 27.32
C GLN A 5 -6.99 6.27 27.06
N GLU A 6 -6.25 5.18 27.28
CA GLU A 6 -4.77 5.16 27.15
C GLU A 6 -4.25 5.05 25.71
N LEU A 7 -5.06 4.61 24.74
CA LEU A 7 -4.61 4.46 23.34
C LEU A 7 -4.36 5.79 22.62
N HIS A 8 -4.87 6.90 23.16
CA HIS A 8 -4.69 8.23 22.55
C HIS A 8 -3.31 8.85 22.78
N LEU A 9 -2.46 8.27 23.64
CA LEU A 9 -1.12 8.79 23.92
C LEU A 9 -0.05 8.36 22.91
N TYR A 10 -0.26 7.26 22.19
CA TYR A 10 0.72 6.73 21.23
C TYR A 10 0.33 7.04 19.78
N GLU A 11 1.31 7.45 18.98
CA GLU A 11 1.10 7.55 17.53
C GLU A 11 0.97 6.14 16.92
N LEU A 12 -0.17 5.88 16.28
CA LEU A 12 -0.50 4.66 15.57
C LEU A 12 -0.71 4.98 14.09
N THR A 13 -0.09 4.19 13.23
CA THR A 13 -0.35 4.19 11.78
C THR A 13 -0.67 2.77 11.33
N THR A 14 -1.89 2.56 10.85
CA THR A 14 -2.34 1.28 10.27
C THR A 14 -2.48 1.42 8.77
N VAL A 15 -1.86 0.52 8.02
CA VAL A 15 -2.03 0.39 6.56
C VAL A 15 -2.58 -0.99 6.24
N ARG A 16 -3.60 -1.07 5.38
CA ARG A 16 -4.18 -2.34 4.90
C ARG A 16 -4.19 -2.36 3.38
N VAL A 17 -3.80 -3.49 2.78
CA VAL A 17 -3.86 -3.72 1.33
C VAL A 17 -4.85 -4.86 1.07
N GLN A 18 -5.92 -4.57 0.32
CA GLN A 18 -7.08 -5.47 0.18
C GLN A 18 -7.75 -5.31 -1.19
N ASP A 19 -8.78 -6.11 -1.46
CA ASP A 19 -9.68 -5.98 -2.63
C ASP A 19 -8.91 -5.94 -3.97
N PRO A 20 -8.14 -7.01 -4.30
CA PRO A 20 -7.49 -7.12 -5.60
C PRO A 20 -8.53 -7.11 -6.71
N ARG A 21 -8.30 -6.31 -7.76
CA ARG A 21 -9.18 -6.28 -8.94
C ARG A 21 -8.39 -6.24 -10.22
N ILE A 22 -8.88 -6.93 -11.23
CA ILE A 22 -8.39 -6.81 -12.60
C ILE A 22 -8.95 -5.51 -13.17
N GLN A 23 -8.06 -4.69 -13.72
CA GLN A 23 -8.37 -3.48 -14.48
C GLN A 23 -8.09 -3.76 -15.95
N ASN A 24 -8.90 -3.15 -16.83
CA ASN A 24 -8.81 -3.31 -18.30
C ASN A 24 -8.80 -4.78 -18.76
N GLU A 25 -9.66 -5.60 -18.16
CA GLU A 25 -9.81 -7.01 -18.50
C GLU A 25 -10.07 -7.20 -20.01
N GLY A 26 -9.42 -8.21 -20.60
CA GLY A 26 -9.50 -8.48 -22.04
C GLY A 26 -8.64 -7.56 -22.94
N SER A 27 -7.93 -6.59 -22.37
CA SER A 27 -6.99 -5.75 -23.12
C SER A 27 -5.52 -6.16 -22.90
N TRP A 28 -4.66 -5.78 -23.84
CA TRP A 28 -3.20 -5.96 -23.74
C TRP A 28 -2.57 -5.24 -22.53
N ASN A 29 -3.28 -4.26 -21.96
CA ASN A 29 -2.83 -3.47 -20.81
C ASN A 29 -3.67 -3.77 -19.56
N SER A 30 -4.10 -5.03 -19.41
CA SER A 30 -4.74 -5.50 -18.19
C SER A 30 -3.73 -5.52 -17.02
N TYR A 31 -4.20 -5.27 -15.80
CA TYR A 31 -3.37 -5.35 -14.60
C TYR A 31 -4.21 -5.54 -13.35
N VAL A 32 -3.59 -6.06 -12.27
CA VAL A 32 -4.20 -6.09 -10.95
C VAL A 32 -3.81 -4.86 -10.15
N ASP A 33 -4.80 -4.19 -9.55
CA ASP A 33 -4.61 -3.16 -8.54
C ASP A 33 -5.26 -3.56 -7.21
N TYR A 34 -4.90 -2.85 -6.14
CA TYR A 34 -5.34 -3.12 -4.78
C TYR A 34 -5.82 -1.84 -4.12
N LYS A 35 -6.81 -1.93 -3.23
CA LYS A 35 -7.12 -0.84 -2.30
C LYS A 35 -6.07 -0.79 -1.20
N ILE A 36 -5.54 0.39 -0.95
CA ILE A 36 -4.67 0.71 0.18
C ILE A 36 -5.46 1.64 1.09
N PHE A 37 -5.75 1.19 2.30
CA PHE A 37 -6.38 1.98 3.35
C PHE A 37 -5.34 2.43 4.37
N LEU A 38 -5.37 3.72 4.71
CA LEU A 38 -4.61 4.32 5.81
C LEU A 38 -5.59 4.72 6.92
N HIS A 39 -5.24 4.39 8.16
CA HIS A 39 -5.83 4.96 9.36
C HIS A 39 -4.72 5.30 10.35
N THR A 40 -4.58 6.57 10.69
CA THR A 40 -3.48 7.06 11.53
C THR A 40 -3.93 8.22 12.42
N ASN A 41 -3.33 8.34 13.61
CA ASN A 41 -3.41 9.55 14.44
C ASN A 41 -2.13 10.40 14.37
N SER A 42 -1.07 9.93 13.70
CA SER A 42 0.24 10.60 13.63
C SER A 42 0.15 11.97 12.95
N LYS A 43 0.96 12.93 13.43
CA LYS A 43 1.08 14.27 12.81
C LYS A 43 1.87 14.27 11.49
N ALA A 44 2.57 13.18 11.17
CA ALA A 44 3.34 13.06 9.92
C ALA A 44 2.46 12.98 8.65
N PHE A 45 1.15 12.75 8.79
CA PHE A 45 0.21 12.62 7.69
C PHE A 45 -0.78 13.78 7.67
N THR A 46 -1.01 14.35 6.48
CA THR A 46 -2.01 15.41 6.26
C THR A 46 -3.43 14.92 6.50
N ALA A 47 -3.73 13.67 6.17
CA ALA A 47 -5.05 13.05 6.36
C ALA A 47 -4.97 11.90 7.36
N LYS A 48 -5.94 11.82 8.29
CA LYS A 48 -6.04 10.75 9.30
C LYS A 48 -6.57 9.44 8.73
N THR A 49 -7.33 9.52 7.65
CA THR A 49 -7.78 8.38 6.86
C THR A 49 -7.61 8.66 5.37
N SER A 50 -7.26 7.62 4.61
CA SER A 50 -7.27 7.69 3.15
C SER A 50 -7.50 6.31 2.54
N CYS A 51 -8.02 6.29 1.31
CA CYS A 51 -8.18 5.08 0.52
C CYS A 51 -7.76 5.39 -0.92
N VAL A 52 -6.81 4.61 -1.45
CA VAL A 52 -6.32 4.76 -2.82
C VAL A 52 -6.24 3.39 -3.49
N ARG A 53 -6.27 3.35 -4.83
CA ARG A 53 -5.95 2.14 -5.60
C ARG A 53 -4.61 2.28 -6.29
N ARG A 54 -3.76 1.25 -6.21
CA ARG A 54 -2.43 1.22 -6.84
C ARG A 54 -2.11 -0.19 -7.35
N ARG A 55 -1.35 -0.26 -8.44
CA ARG A 55 -0.84 -1.53 -9.00
C ARG A 55 0.59 -1.80 -8.56
N TYR A 56 1.02 -3.07 -8.66
CA TYR A 56 2.34 -3.52 -8.17
C TYR A 56 3.53 -2.66 -8.65
N ARG A 57 3.58 -2.31 -9.95
CA ARG A 57 4.69 -1.51 -10.52
C ARG A 57 4.87 -0.14 -9.85
N GLU A 58 3.81 0.45 -9.30
CA GLU A 58 3.90 1.73 -8.58
C GLU A 58 4.59 1.56 -7.22
N PHE A 59 4.42 0.42 -6.54
CA PHE A 59 5.17 0.10 -5.32
C PHE A 59 6.66 -0.12 -5.63
N VAL A 60 6.97 -0.76 -6.75
CA VAL A 60 8.36 -0.92 -7.23
C VAL A 60 8.99 0.45 -7.49
N TRP A 61 8.26 1.36 -8.15
CA TRP A 61 8.70 2.73 -8.35
C TRP A 61 8.90 3.46 -7.02
N LEU A 62 7.94 3.39 -6.10
CA LEU A 62 8.02 4.05 -4.79
C LEU A 62 9.24 3.57 -3.99
N LYS A 63 9.49 2.26 -3.98
CA LYS A 63 10.69 1.69 -3.35
C LYS A 63 11.97 2.28 -3.91
N LYS A 64 12.10 2.36 -5.24
CA LYS A 64 13.28 2.97 -5.89
C LYS A 64 13.44 4.44 -5.50
N GLN A 65 12.34 5.20 -5.42
CA GLN A 65 12.39 6.59 -4.98
C GLN A 65 12.83 6.73 -3.52
N LEU A 66 12.32 5.89 -2.62
CA LEU A 66 12.72 5.92 -1.21
C LEU A 66 14.19 5.54 -1.02
N GLN A 67 14.68 4.55 -1.76
CA GLN A 67 16.10 4.16 -1.76
C GLN A 67 16.99 5.30 -2.25
N LYS A 68 16.61 5.94 -3.36
CA LYS A 68 17.40 7.03 -3.97
C LYS A 68 17.45 8.28 -3.09
N ASN A 69 16.32 8.67 -2.49
CA ASN A 69 16.19 9.98 -1.85
C ASN A 69 16.40 9.96 -0.33
N ALA A 70 16.23 8.80 0.33
CA ALA A 70 16.33 8.71 1.78
C ALA A 70 17.32 7.62 2.25
N GLY A 71 18.02 6.94 1.34
CA GLY A 71 18.95 5.86 1.69
C GLY A 71 18.29 4.68 2.41
N LEU A 72 16.95 4.59 2.35
CA LEU A 72 16.19 3.61 3.14
C LEU A 72 16.43 2.21 2.62
N ALA A 73 16.94 1.34 3.50
CA ALA A 73 16.97 -0.11 3.28
C ALA A 73 15.53 -0.65 3.30
N CYS A 74 14.87 -0.59 2.14
CA CYS A 74 13.48 -1.00 2.01
C CYS A 74 13.38 -2.54 1.94
N PRO A 75 12.46 -3.17 2.69
CA PRO A 75 12.28 -4.62 2.70
C PRO A 75 12.06 -5.19 1.29
N ARG A 76 12.30 -6.50 1.14
CA ARG A 76 12.04 -7.20 -0.12
C ARG A 76 10.57 -7.06 -0.49
N THR A 77 10.30 -6.55 -1.70
CA THR A 77 8.96 -6.59 -2.27
C THR A 77 8.65 -8.05 -2.64
N SER A 78 7.40 -8.48 -2.48
CA SER A 78 6.97 -9.80 -2.96
C SER A 78 7.40 -9.98 -4.42
N ARG A 79 7.81 -11.20 -4.81
CA ARG A 79 8.19 -11.47 -6.19
C ARG A 79 7.00 -11.18 -7.10
N GLU A 80 7.28 -10.60 -8.27
CA GLU A 80 6.27 -10.44 -9.31
C GLU A 80 5.84 -11.85 -9.74
N ILE A 81 4.62 -12.24 -9.38
CA ILE A 81 4.02 -13.46 -9.89
C ILE A 81 3.53 -13.09 -11.29
N HIS A 82 4.28 -13.51 -12.30
CA HIS A 82 3.78 -13.52 -13.66
C HIS A 82 2.60 -14.48 -13.68
N PHE A 83 1.38 -13.94 -13.68
CA PHE A 83 0.21 -14.72 -14.07
C PHE A 83 0.43 -15.07 -15.54
N LEU A 84 0.91 -16.29 -15.80
CA LEU A 84 0.90 -16.88 -17.13
C LEU A 84 -0.54 -16.77 -17.60
N HIS A 85 -0.77 -16.01 -18.67
CA HIS A 85 -2.07 -16.01 -19.31
C HIS A 85 -2.33 -17.47 -19.72
N GLY A 86 -3.39 -18.06 -19.18
CA GLY A 86 -3.89 -19.33 -19.67
C GLY A 86 -4.23 -19.16 -21.15
N GLN A 87 -3.73 -20.09 -21.96
CA GLN A 87 -4.22 -20.33 -23.31
C GLN A 87 -5.69 -20.77 -23.26
#